data_AF-K2MCF6-F1
#
_entry.id   AF-K2MCF6-F1
#
_cell.length_a   1.000
_cell.length_b   1.000
_cell.length_c   1.000
_cell.angle_alpha   90.00
_cell.angle_beta   90.00
_cell.angle_gamma   90.00
#
_symmetry.space_group_name_H-M   'P 1'
#
loop_
_entity.id
_entity.type
_entity.pdbx_description
1 polymer ?
#
loop_
_entity_poly.entity_id
_entity_poly.type
_entity_poly.pdbx_seq_one_letter_code
_entity_poly.pdbx_strand_id
1 'polypeptide(L)'
;METSLLETTETLSTPLELVELELALKHQDCVALGFEGTVRHALEQVEGRLLFQMRLDGADDCDWIAAVALQTSESPVFALVVQKADSGSLEVEGIETSQLPVARIVSTYADLMATLDRTH
;
A
#
# COMPACT_ATOMS: atom_id res chain seq x y z
N MET A 1 34.94 -32.25 8.13
CA MET A 1 33.53 -32.61 8.38
C MET A 1 32.83 -31.32 8.76
N GLU A 2 32.27 -30.64 7.76
CA GLU A 2 31.53 -29.39 7.92
C GLU A 2 30.21 -29.68 8.62
N THR A 3 29.97 -29.04 9.76
CA THR A 3 28.64 -28.89 10.33
C THR A 3 28.02 -27.65 9.70
N SER A 4 27.29 -27.83 8.61
CA SER A 4 26.35 -26.81 8.10
C SER A 4 25.27 -26.60 9.16
N LEU A 5 25.33 -25.46 9.84
CA LEU A 5 24.25 -24.93 10.65
C LEU A 5 23.25 -24.28 9.70
N LEU A 6 22.00 -24.70 9.84
CA LEU A 6 20.83 -24.17 9.15
C LEU A 6 20.78 -22.66 9.31
N GLU A 7 21.02 -21.93 8.20
CA GLU A 7 20.64 -20.53 8.10
C GLU A 7 19.16 -20.49 7.73
N THR A 8 18.32 -20.24 8.73
CA THR A 8 16.87 -20.10 8.61
C THR A 8 16.54 -19.12 7.49
N THR A 9 15.93 -19.63 6.43
CA THR A 9 15.30 -18.83 5.38
C THR A 9 14.05 -18.17 5.95
N GLU A 10 14.20 -17.01 6.59
CA GLU A 10 13.08 -16.07 6.78
C GLU A 10 12.94 -15.24 5.50
N THR A 11 12.44 -15.86 4.44
CA THR A 11 11.78 -15.12 3.36
C THR A 11 10.53 -14.50 3.98
N LEU A 12 10.61 -13.23 4.35
CA LEU A 12 9.45 -12.38 4.56
C LEU A 12 8.58 -12.48 3.30
N SER A 13 7.55 -13.31 3.35
CA SER A 13 6.64 -13.52 2.23
C SER A 13 5.78 -12.27 2.10
N THR A 14 6.25 -11.27 1.35
CA THR A 14 5.44 -10.11 0.97
C THR A 14 4.15 -10.63 0.31
N PRO A 15 2.96 -10.19 0.75
CA PRO A 15 1.71 -10.62 0.14
C PRO A 15 1.73 -10.38 -1.37
N LEU A 16 1.18 -11.32 -2.15
CA LEU A 16 1.18 -11.26 -3.61
C LEU A 16 0.50 -9.97 -4.10
N GLU A 17 -0.56 -9.56 -3.42
CA GLU A 17 -1.37 -8.40 -3.75
C GLU A 17 -0.56 -7.09 -3.68
N LEU A 18 0.39 -6.99 -2.75
CA LEU A 18 1.31 -5.84 -2.69
C LEU A 18 2.20 -5.78 -3.94
N VAL A 19 2.68 -6.95 -4.39
CA VAL A 19 3.51 -7.05 -5.60
C VAL A 19 2.70 -6.72 -6.85
N GLU A 20 1.45 -7.19 -6.93
CA GLU A 20 0.54 -6.87 -8.02
C GLU A 20 0.23 -5.37 -8.07
N LEU A 21 -0.03 -4.74 -6.93
CA LEU A 21 -0.24 -3.29 -6.84
C LEU A 21 1.01 -2.52 -7.28
N GLU A 22 2.20 -2.93 -6.82
CA GLU A 22 3.46 -2.29 -7.21
C GLU A 22 3.69 -2.38 -8.72
N LEU A 23 3.42 -3.55 -9.32
CA LEU A 23 3.49 -3.74 -10.77
C LEU A 23 2.46 -2.88 -11.49
N ALA A 24 1.22 -2.81 -10.99
CA ALA A 24 0.18 -1.97 -11.58
C ALA A 24 0.57 -0.49 -11.57
N LEU A 25 1.18 0.01 -10.49
CA LEU A 25 1.65 1.39 -10.36
C LEU A 25 2.83 1.73 -11.29
N LYS A 26 3.78 0.80 -11.48
CA LYS A 26 4.95 0.98 -12.36
C LYS A 26 4.59 1.25 -13.82
N HIS A 27 3.41 0.83 -14.27
CA HIS A 27 2.96 1.01 -15.65
C HIS A 27 2.12 2.29 -15.86
N GLN A 28 1.93 3.11 -14.83
CA GLN A 28 1.08 4.29 -14.89
C GLN A 28 1.84 5.57 -15.24
N ASP A 29 1.17 6.47 -15.97
CA ASP A 29 1.66 7.82 -16.21
C ASP A 29 1.26 8.75 -15.06
N CYS A 30 2.11 8.80 -14.03
CA CYS A 30 1.90 9.65 -12.85
C CYS A 30 1.87 11.15 -13.18
N VAL A 31 2.52 11.57 -14.26
CA VAL A 31 2.59 12.98 -14.66
C VAL A 31 1.26 13.42 -15.26
N ALA A 32 0.64 12.56 -16.07
CA ALA A 32 -0.64 12.85 -16.69
C ALA A 32 -1.82 12.71 -15.71
N LEU A 33 -1.80 11.69 -14.85
CA LEU A 33 -2.93 11.34 -13.97
C LEU A 33 -2.89 12.02 -12.59
N GLY A 34 -1.71 12.48 -12.17
CA GLY A 34 -1.47 12.89 -10.79
C GLY A 34 -1.52 11.71 -9.81
N PHE A 35 -1.22 11.97 -8.54
CA PHE A 35 -1.12 10.93 -7.51
C PHE A 35 -2.42 10.12 -7.34
N GLU A 36 -3.54 10.79 -7.05
CA GLU A 36 -4.84 10.12 -6.85
C GLU A 36 -5.27 9.32 -8.09
N GLY A 37 -5.15 9.93 -9.27
CA GLY A 37 -5.55 9.29 -10.53
C GLY A 37 -4.74 8.03 -10.80
N THR A 38 -3.44 8.08 -10.54
CA THR A 38 -2.54 6.91 -10.67
C THR A 38 -2.93 5.80 -9.71
N VAL A 39 -3.13 6.12 -8.42
CA VAL A 39 -3.51 5.13 -7.41
C VAL A 39 -4.85 4.48 -7.76
N ARG A 40 -5.86 5.28 -8.13
CA ARG A 40 -7.17 4.74 -8.53
C ARG A 40 -7.07 3.83 -9.74
N HIS A 41 -6.33 4.24 -10.77
CA HIS A 41 -6.21 3.43 -11.97
C HIS A 41 -5.44 2.13 -11.74
N ALA A 42 -4.43 2.13 -10.86
CA ALA A 42 -3.76 0.90 -10.43
C ALA A 42 -4.70 -0.02 -9.64
N LEU A 43 -5.52 0.53 -8.73
CA LEU A 43 -6.48 -0.24 -7.94
C LEU A 43 -7.57 -0.91 -8.79
N GLU A 44 -8.00 -0.29 -9.90
CA GLU A 44 -8.93 -0.91 -10.86
C GLU A 44 -8.37 -2.20 -11.47
N GLN A 45 -7.05 -2.34 -11.60
CA GLN A 45 -6.40 -3.52 -12.18
C GLN A 45 -6.26 -4.68 -11.20
N VAL A 46 -6.20 -4.38 -9.90
CA VAL A 46 -6.00 -5.36 -8.82
C VAL A 46 -7.24 -5.54 -7.94
N GLU A 47 -8.39 -5.04 -8.41
CA GLU A 47 -9.67 -5.08 -7.68
C GLU A 47 -9.59 -4.49 -6.25
N GLY A 48 -8.73 -3.49 -6.08
CA GLY A 48 -8.47 -2.82 -4.81
C GLY A 48 -9.40 -1.63 -4.58
N ARG A 49 -9.35 -1.10 -3.35
CA ARG A 49 -10.12 0.07 -2.92
C ARG A 49 -9.24 1.12 -2.26
N LEU A 50 -9.43 2.38 -2.64
CA LEU A 50 -8.86 3.51 -1.92
C LEU A 50 -9.66 3.76 -0.64
N LEU A 51 -8.98 3.77 0.51
CA LEU A 51 -9.58 4.10 1.80
C LEU A 51 -9.55 5.61 2.03
N PHE A 52 -8.35 6.19 1.98
CA PHE A 52 -8.15 7.64 2.07
C PHE A 52 -6.83 8.02 1.42
N GLN A 53 -6.65 9.32 1.18
CA GLN A 53 -5.38 9.91 0.75
C GLN A 53 -5.08 11.14 1.58
N MET A 54 -3.79 11.43 1.76
CA MET A 54 -3.33 12.60 2.49
C MET A 54 -2.10 13.20 1.81
N ARG A 55 -2.01 14.53 1.88
CA ARG A 55 -0.81 15.28 1.52
C ARG A 55 0.02 15.50 2.78
N LEU A 56 1.31 15.21 2.69
CA LEU A 56 2.25 15.31 3.80
C LEU A 56 3.29 16.42 3.61
N ASP A 57 3.36 17.03 2.42
CA ASP A 57 4.23 18.20 2.13
C ASP A 57 5.71 17.98 2.55
N GLY A 58 6.23 16.78 2.30
CA GLY A 58 7.60 16.38 2.61
C GLY A 58 7.81 15.84 4.02
N ALA A 59 6.78 15.74 4.86
CA ALA A 59 6.89 15.07 6.16
C ALA A 59 7.25 13.58 5.97
N ASP A 60 8.19 13.09 6.78
CA ASP A 60 8.72 11.72 6.70
C ASP A 60 9.22 11.33 5.28
N ASP A 61 9.80 12.30 4.55
CA ASP A 61 10.29 12.16 3.17
C ASP A 61 9.20 11.73 2.16
N CYS A 62 7.96 12.14 2.41
CA CYS A 62 6.78 11.80 1.60
C CYS A 62 5.97 13.06 1.26
N ASP A 63 5.54 13.21 0.00
CA ASP A 63 4.65 14.30 -0.41
C ASP A 63 3.18 13.90 -0.32
N TRP A 64 2.88 12.66 -0.71
CA TRP A 64 1.53 12.10 -0.70
C TRP A 64 1.55 10.67 -0.21
N ILE A 65 0.47 10.28 0.44
CA ILE A 65 0.20 8.89 0.81
C ILE A 65 -1.25 8.55 0.48
N ALA A 66 -1.48 7.29 0.11
CA ALA A 66 -2.80 6.71 -0.03
C ALA A 66 -2.86 5.40 0.74
N ALA A 67 -3.85 5.26 1.61
CA ALA A 67 -4.16 3.98 2.25
C ALA A 67 -5.14 3.22 1.38
N VAL A 68 -4.84 1.95 1.12
CA VAL A 68 -5.61 1.10 0.22
C VAL A 68 -5.92 -0.25 0.87
N ALA A 69 -7.03 -0.85 0.45
CA ALA A 69 -7.41 -2.22 0.77
C ALA A 69 -7.35 -3.05 -0.51
N LEU A 70 -6.64 -4.17 -0.45
CA LEU A 70 -6.49 -5.13 -1.54
C LEU A 70 -7.27 -6.38 -1.18
N GLN A 71 -8.16 -6.80 -2.07
CA GLN A 71 -9.05 -7.93 -1.80
C GLN A 71 -8.29 -9.24 -1.98
N THR A 72 -8.43 -10.13 -1.00
CA THR A 72 -7.90 -11.51 -1.07
C THR A 72 -9.02 -12.52 -0.86
N SER A 73 -8.71 -13.80 -0.99
CA SER A 73 -9.67 -14.89 -0.71
C SER A 73 -10.05 -15.03 0.77
N GLU A 74 -9.21 -14.56 1.70
CA GLU A 74 -9.43 -14.74 3.15
C GLU A 74 -9.79 -13.43 3.86
N SER A 75 -8.91 -12.43 3.77
CA SER A 75 -9.07 -11.13 4.44
C SER A 75 -8.38 -10.03 3.65
N PRO A 76 -8.91 -8.80 3.62
CA PRO A 76 -8.28 -7.71 2.90
C PRO A 76 -6.85 -7.46 3.43
N VAL A 77 -5.92 -7.24 2.51
CA VAL A 77 -4.56 -6.79 2.82
C VAL A 77 -4.53 -5.27 2.71
N PHE A 78 -3.99 -4.61 3.71
CA PHE A 78 -3.89 -3.15 3.73
C PHE A 78 -2.48 -2.69 3.40
N ALA A 79 -2.39 -1.66 2.56
CA ALA A 79 -1.11 -1.09 2.13
C ALA A 79 -1.17 0.44 2.10
N LEU A 80 0.01 1.04 2.11
CA LEU A 80 0.23 2.44 1.76
C LEU A 80 0.87 2.51 0.37
N VAL A 81 0.35 3.39 -0.47
CA VAL A 81 1.08 3.90 -1.64
C VAL A 81 1.68 5.24 -1.23
N VAL A 82 3.00 5.34 -1.31
CA VAL A 82 3.78 6.48 -0.82
C VAL A 82 4.44 7.17 -2.00
N GLN A 83 4.26 8.48 -2.13
CA GLN A 83 5.03 9.31 -3.05
C GLN A 83 6.22 9.93 -2.32
N LYS A 84 7.43 9.53 -2.68
CA LYS A 84 8.67 10.08 -2.11
C LYS A 84 8.86 11.53 -2.53
N ALA A 85 9.18 12.40 -1.58
CA ALA A 85 9.29 13.85 -1.82
C ALA A 85 10.51 14.24 -2.68
N ASP A 86 11.56 13.42 -2.67
CA ASP A 86 12.83 13.70 -3.36
C ASP A 86 12.81 13.35 -4.85
N SER A 87 12.13 12.26 -5.19
CA SER A 87 12.16 11.61 -6.50
C SER A 87 10.79 11.59 -7.19
N GLY A 88 9.71 11.81 -6.42
CA GLY A 88 8.34 11.65 -6.90
C GLY A 88 7.98 10.19 -7.20
N SER A 89 8.84 9.22 -6.87
CA SER A 89 8.59 7.79 -7.06
C SER A 89 7.44 7.32 -6.18
N LEU A 90 6.75 6.28 -6.66
CA LEU A 90 5.71 5.60 -5.90
C LEU A 90 6.25 4.29 -5.34
N GLU A 91 6.05 4.09 -4.05
CA GLU A 91 6.43 2.88 -3.32
C GLU A 91 5.19 2.28 -2.65
N VAL A 92 5.16 0.95 -2.53
CA VAL A 92 4.09 0.22 -1.86
C VAL A 92 4.64 -0.36 -0.56
N GLU A 93 4.02 -0.02 0.56
CA GLU A 93 4.39 -0.53 1.88
C GLU A 93 3.21 -1.25 2.53
N GLY A 94 3.43 -2.43 3.09
CA GLY A 94 2.44 -3.08 3.95
C GLY A 94 2.29 -2.32 5.26
N ILE A 95 1.06 -2.17 5.77
CA ILE A 95 0.84 -1.39 7.00
C ILE A 95 1.50 -2.03 8.24
N GLU A 96 1.75 -3.34 8.20
CA GLU A 96 2.38 -4.10 9.29
C GLU A 96 3.89 -3.84 9.41
N THR A 97 4.54 -3.46 8.30
CA THR A 97 5.98 -3.24 8.22
C THR A 97 6.35 -1.76 8.05
N SER A 98 5.39 -0.91 7.68
CA SER A 98 5.60 0.52 7.51
C SER A 98 5.94 1.22 8.82
N GLN A 99 6.92 2.13 8.76
CA GLN A 99 7.29 2.98 9.88
C GLN A 99 6.48 4.29 9.92
N LEU A 100 5.68 4.57 8.88
CA LEU A 100 4.91 5.80 8.80
C LEU A 100 3.79 5.79 9.85
N PRO A 101 3.64 6.86 10.68
CA PRO A 101 2.59 6.91 11.70
C PRO A 101 1.18 6.69 11.16
N VAL A 102 0.93 7.09 9.91
CA VAL A 102 -0.36 6.92 9.24
C VAL A 102 -0.75 5.46 9.02
N ALA A 103 0.21 4.53 8.92
CA ALA A 103 -0.08 3.10 8.80
C ALA A 103 -0.93 2.59 9.99
N ARG A 104 -0.71 3.16 11.18
CA ARG A 104 -1.37 2.75 12.43
C ARG A 104 -2.87 3.04 12.47
N ILE A 105 -3.36 3.94 11.62
CA ILE A 105 -4.79 4.30 11.58
C ILE A 105 -5.56 3.59 10.45
N VAL A 106 -4.86 2.89 9.55
CA VAL A 106 -5.47 2.32 8.35
C VAL A 106 -6.53 1.27 8.69
N SER A 107 -6.21 0.31 9.56
CA SER A 107 -7.15 -0.75 9.94
C SER A 107 -8.41 -0.20 10.62
N THR A 108 -8.25 0.76 11.53
CA THR A 108 -9.39 1.43 12.19
C THR A 108 -10.27 2.18 11.18
N TYR A 109 -9.66 2.83 10.19
CA TYR A 109 -10.43 3.50 9.14
C TYR A 109 -11.17 2.49 8.25
N ALA A 110 -10.53 1.37 7.90
CA ALA A 110 -11.16 0.30 7.12
C ALA A 110 -12.37 -0.29 7.85
N ASP A 111 -12.26 -0.54 9.15
CA ASP A 111 -13.37 -1.04 9.98
C ASP A 111 -14.54 -0.04 10.03
N LEU A 112 -14.24 1.25 10.13
CA LEU A 112 -15.24 2.32 10.07
C LEU A 112 -15.96 2.32 8.72
N MET A 113 -15.22 2.25 7.61
CA MET A 113 -15.80 2.21 6.27
C MET A 113 -16.68 0.97 6.07
N ALA A 114 -16.22 -0.20 6.51
CA ALA A 114 -17.00 -1.44 6.43
C ALA A 114 -18.32 -1.36 7.23
N THR A 115 -18.30 -0.64 8.36
CA THR A 115 -19.51 -0.40 9.17
C THR A 115 -20.48 0.54 8.46
N LEU A 116 -19.98 1.61 7.84
CA LEU A 116 -20.80 2.57 7.11
C LEU A 116 -21.44 1.94 5.86
N ASP A 117 -20.68 1.12 5.12
CA ASP A 117 -21.18 0.43 3.92
C ASP A 117 -22.31 -0.55 4.24
N ARG A 118 -22.31 -1.19 5.42
CA ARG A 118 -23.38 -2.11 5.85
C ARG A 118 -24.71 -1.42 6.16
N THR A 119 -24.69 -0.11 6.35
CA THR A 119 -25.88 0.66 6.77
C THR A 119 -26.73 1.12 5.57
N HIS A 120 -26.30 0.81 4.34
CA HIS A 120 -27.02 1.07 3.09
C HIS A 120 -27.50 -0.23 2.43
#